data_AF-A0A183BI11-F1
#
_entry.id   AF-A0A183BI11-F1
#
_cell.length_a   1.000
_cell.length_b   1.000
_cell.length_c   1.000
_cell.angle_alpha   90.00
_cell.angle_beta   90.00
_cell.angle_gamma   90.00
#
_symmetry.space_group_name_H-M   'P 1'
#
loop_
_entity.id
_entity.type
_entity.pdbx_description
1 polymer ?
#
loop_
_entity_poly.entity_id
_entity_poly.type
_entity_poly.pdbx_seq_one_letter_code
_entity_poly.pdbx_strand_id
1 'polypeptide(L)'
;MPRASVSTRGRCRGLCELGQDTSLRYIMQLLTPAKLLAHISGRESVEVVDVNECVQLFMDSKTSTNLLKSSRLEREGDVEIRNSLPARPQLQSELQALFGVFEDGEDPFPPLLTAIAMAIAQELGDKVPFVPVVGSEVFSSEVKKTEVLMENFRRAIGVRIKEVKEVFEGEVVDLAPVETDHPIGGFGKTISHVNCALKTTKGSRELRLDPSIYDALLKQKVTPGDVIYIEAGSGTVKRIGRSDIFANEFDLDADEFVPMPKGDVRKQKEIVQYVSLHDFDNANSSPQGKASDFASMLSKFMKPKKTEISVNKVVNQLIEAGQAELLPGVLFIDEVHMLDLECFTFLHRALESEVNPVIVFATNRGRTKIRNSDEVGFYGIPSDLIDRLLIVPTRPYSGEEMSLIVRTRADAEGVRLHPGALSRLCELGQDTSLRYIMQLLTPAKLLAHIGGRESVEVVDVNECVQLFMDSKTSTNLLKSSRLEREGDVEMSG
;
A
#
# COMPACT_ATOMS: atom_id res chain seq x y z
N MET A 1 -7.84 7.17 -57.56
CA MET A 1 -8.24 8.38 -56.81
C MET A 1 -8.50 8.01 -55.36
N PRO A 2 -8.15 8.86 -54.40
CA PRO A 2 -6.79 9.17 -53.95
C PRO A 2 -6.34 8.25 -52.80
N ARG A 3 -5.01 8.02 -52.74
CA ARG A 3 -4.32 7.52 -51.54
C ARG A 3 -4.53 8.55 -50.43
N ALA A 4 -5.18 8.17 -49.34
CA ALA A 4 -5.10 8.93 -48.09
C ALA A 4 -3.66 8.78 -47.55
N SER A 5 -2.79 9.72 -47.93
CA SER A 5 -1.56 9.99 -47.20
C SER A 5 -1.95 10.52 -45.82
N VAL A 6 -2.07 9.62 -44.85
CA VAL A 6 -2.17 10.02 -43.44
C VAL A 6 -0.85 10.73 -43.12
N SER A 7 -0.95 12.04 -42.89
CA SER A 7 0.13 12.87 -42.38
C SER A 7 0.47 12.43 -40.95
N THR A 8 1.30 11.40 -40.82
CA THR A 8 1.94 10.99 -39.55
C THR A 8 3.22 11.78 -39.28
N ARG A 9 3.70 12.59 -40.24
CA ARG A 9 4.97 13.33 -40.13
C ARG A 9 4.96 14.50 -39.13
N GLY A 10 3.79 14.94 -38.67
CA GLY A 10 3.68 16.02 -37.68
C GLY A 10 3.53 15.57 -36.22
N ARG A 11 3.09 14.32 -35.97
CA ARG A 11 2.68 13.88 -34.62
C ARG A 11 3.82 13.32 -33.75
N CYS A 12 4.96 12.99 -34.35
CA CYS A 12 6.09 12.38 -33.62
C CYS A 12 7.33 13.29 -33.51
N ARG A 13 7.28 14.57 -33.88
CA ARG A 13 8.48 15.43 -33.83
C ARG A 13 9.07 15.56 -32.42
N GLY A 14 8.24 15.81 -31.40
CA GLY A 14 8.72 15.91 -30.01
C GLY A 14 9.35 14.62 -29.49
N LEU A 15 8.72 13.46 -29.71
CA LEU A 15 9.27 12.15 -29.33
C LEU A 15 10.54 11.79 -30.11
N CYS A 16 10.62 12.18 -31.40
CA CYS A 16 11.81 11.97 -32.23
C CYS A 16 12.99 12.87 -31.82
N GLU A 17 12.74 14.08 -31.31
CA GLU A 17 13.77 14.97 -30.74
C GLU A 17 14.27 14.43 -29.39
N LEU A 18 13.38 13.98 -28.50
CA LEU A 18 13.73 13.28 -27.26
C LEU A 18 14.57 12.02 -27.48
N GLY A 19 14.31 11.27 -28.56
CA GLY A 19 15.03 10.05 -28.93
C GLY A 19 16.49 10.25 -29.34
N GLN A 20 16.95 11.49 -29.53
CA GLN A 20 18.35 11.78 -29.84
C GLN A 20 19.22 11.77 -28.57
N ASP A 21 18.67 12.20 -27.43
CA ASP A 21 19.43 12.38 -26.19
C ASP A 21 19.09 11.36 -25.08
N THR A 22 17.92 10.70 -25.17
CA THR A 22 17.41 9.79 -24.14
C THR A 22 17.16 8.36 -24.66
N SER A 23 16.92 7.41 -23.76
CA SER A 23 16.70 6.01 -24.14
C SER A 23 15.29 5.79 -24.72
N LEU A 24 15.14 4.90 -25.72
CA LEU A 24 13.82 4.50 -26.24
C LEU A 24 12.91 3.94 -25.14
N ARG A 25 13.48 3.27 -24.13
CA ARG A 25 12.75 2.74 -22.98
C ARG A 25 12.09 3.86 -22.19
N TYR A 26 12.85 4.89 -21.83
CA TYR A 26 12.34 6.06 -21.13
C TYR A 26 11.18 6.70 -21.89
N ILE A 27 11.32 6.90 -23.19
CA ILE A 27 10.26 7.45 -24.04
C ILE A 27 9.00 6.59 -23.99
N MET A 28 9.12 5.26 -24.05
CA MET A 28 7.96 4.36 -23.92
C MET A 28 7.31 4.45 -22.54
N GLN A 29 8.10 4.55 -21.47
CA GLN A 29 7.58 4.66 -20.11
C GLN A 29 6.78 5.94 -19.89
N LEU A 30 7.08 7.03 -20.61
CA LEU A 30 6.33 8.29 -20.56
C LEU A 30 4.99 8.25 -21.31
N LEU A 31 4.77 7.29 -22.21
CA LEU A 31 3.53 7.25 -23.00
C LEU A 31 2.28 7.00 -22.15
N THR A 32 2.39 6.17 -21.13
CA THR A 32 1.28 5.88 -20.21
C THR A 32 0.90 7.11 -19.37
N PRO A 33 1.82 7.78 -18.64
CA PRO A 33 1.47 9.00 -17.92
C PRO A 33 1.05 10.13 -18.86
N ALA A 34 1.65 10.26 -20.05
CA ALA A 34 1.23 11.26 -21.03
C ALA A 34 -0.20 11.00 -21.55
N LYS A 35 -0.59 9.73 -21.71
CA LYS A 35 -1.97 9.34 -22.04
C LYS A 35 -2.94 9.69 -20.91
N LEU A 36 -2.54 9.50 -19.66
CA LEU A 36 -3.34 9.90 -18.50
C LEU A 36 -3.50 11.43 -18.43
N LEU A 37 -2.43 12.20 -18.63
CA LEU A 37 -2.49 13.67 -18.69
C LEU A 37 -3.41 14.16 -19.81
N ALA A 38 -3.33 13.55 -20.99
CA ALA A 38 -4.23 13.84 -22.10
C ALA A 38 -5.70 13.59 -21.68
N HIS A 39 -5.99 12.43 -21.06
CA HIS A 39 -7.34 12.11 -20.57
C HIS A 39 -7.84 13.08 -19.48
N ILE A 40 -6.99 13.43 -18.51
CA ILE A 40 -7.31 14.42 -17.46
C ILE A 40 -7.62 15.78 -18.09
N SER A 41 -6.91 16.12 -19.16
CA SER A 41 -7.13 17.33 -19.96
C SER A 41 -8.31 17.22 -20.93
N GLY A 42 -9.08 16.12 -20.92
CA GLY A 42 -10.20 15.89 -21.83
C GLY A 42 -9.81 15.58 -23.29
N ARG A 43 -8.55 15.23 -23.56
CA ARG A 43 -8.01 14.90 -24.89
C ARG A 43 -7.92 13.38 -25.08
N GLU A 44 -8.36 12.89 -26.24
CA GLU A 44 -8.33 11.46 -26.60
C GLU A 44 -6.96 10.97 -27.10
N SER A 45 -6.10 11.90 -27.55
CA SER A 45 -4.78 11.60 -28.08
C SER A 45 -3.68 12.34 -27.33
N VAL A 46 -2.57 11.64 -27.10
CA VAL A 46 -1.34 12.24 -26.54
C VAL A 46 -0.78 13.28 -27.50
N GLU A 47 -0.55 14.48 -27.00
CA GLU A 47 0.12 15.57 -27.71
C GLU A 47 1.51 15.82 -27.14
N VAL A 48 2.29 16.66 -27.84
CA VAL A 48 3.66 17.01 -27.41
C VAL A 48 3.66 17.70 -26.04
N VAL A 49 2.61 18.46 -25.71
CA VAL A 49 2.48 19.13 -24.40
C VAL A 49 2.43 18.11 -23.26
N ASP A 50 1.69 17.01 -23.43
CA ASP A 50 1.57 15.95 -22.41
C ASP A 50 2.92 15.24 -22.17
N VAL A 51 3.64 14.98 -23.27
CA VAL A 51 4.97 14.37 -23.20
C VAL A 51 5.95 15.32 -22.53
N ASN A 52 5.94 16.61 -22.89
CA ASN A 52 6.84 17.61 -22.31
C ASN A 52 6.58 17.81 -20.81
N GLU A 53 5.32 17.78 -20.39
CA GLU A 53 4.95 17.85 -18.97
C GLU A 53 5.45 16.60 -18.21
N CYS A 54 5.26 15.41 -18.78
CA CYS A 54 5.83 14.19 -18.22
C CYS A 54 7.36 14.23 -18.11
N VAL A 55 8.07 14.78 -19.11
CA VAL A 55 9.55 14.92 -19.07
C VAL A 55 10.01 15.88 -17.95
N GLN A 56 9.17 16.84 -17.54
CA GLN A 56 9.48 17.72 -16.41
C GLN A 56 9.26 17.03 -15.05
N LEU A 57 8.33 16.09 -14.98
CA LEU A 57 7.94 15.38 -13.76
C LEU A 57 8.74 14.10 -13.52
N PHE A 58 9.05 13.37 -14.59
CA PHE A 58 9.80 12.12 -14.56
C PHE A 58 11.14 12.37 -15.23
N MET A 59 12.23 12.01 -14.56
CA MET A 59 13.59 12.08 -15.08
C MET A 59 14.06 10.70 -15.52
N ASP A 60 14.89 10.66 -16.55
CA ASP A 60 15.67 9.48 -16.88
C ASP A 60 16.95 9.41 -16.03
N SER A 61 17.57 8.23 -16.03
CA SER A 61 18.86 7.99 -15.37
C SER A 61 19.92 9.04 -15.75
N LYS A 62 20.07 9.37 -17.05
CA LYS A 62 21.10 10.31 -17.50
C LYS A 62 20.88 11.72 -16.98
N THR A 63 19.65 12.23 -17.06
CA THR A 63 19.30 13.57 -16.59
C THR A 63 19.46 13.65 -15.07
N SER A 64 18.96 12.65 -14.34
CA SER A 64 19.10 12.57 -12.89
C SER A 64 20.57 12.51 -12.45
N THR A 65 21.39 11.69 -13.10
CA THR A 65 22.81 11.54 -12.78
C THR A 65 23.62 12.79 -13.14
N ASN A 66 23.34 13.45 -14.26
CA ASN A 66 23.96 14.72 -14.64
C ASN A 66 23.61 15.82 -13.64
N LEU A 67 22.38 15.84 -13.15
CA LEU A 67 21.99 16.82 -12.15
C LEU A 67 22.69 16.59 -10.81
N LEU A 68 22.77 15.34 -10.34
CA LEU A 68 23.56 14.95 -9.16
C LEU A 68 25.08 15.19 -9.33
N LYS A 69 25.58 15.24 -10.58
CA LYS A 69 26.95 15.69 -10.87
C LYS A 69 27.06 17.22 -10.83
N SER A 70 26.06 17.93 -11.35
CA SER A 70 26.04 19.39 -11.45
C SER A 70 25.89 20.11 -10.11
N SER A 71 25.19 19.51 -9.14
CA SER A 71 25.13 19.99 -7.75
C SER A 71 26.51 19.99 -7.06
N ARG A 72 27.50 19.32 -7.65
CA ARG A 72 28.89 19.28 -7.19
C ARG A 72 29.86 20.12 -8.03
N LEU A 73 29.47 20.64 -9.21
CA LEU A 73 30.38 21.34 -10.12
C LEU A 73 30.84 22.74 -9.63
N GLU A 74 30.48 23.15 -8.41
CA GLU A 74 31.22 24.21 -7.70
C GLU A 74 32.47 23.71 -6.95
N ARG A 75 32.72 22.39 -6.85
CA ARG A 75 33.90 21.80 -6.19
C ARG A 75 34.37 20.50 -6.86
N GLU A 76 35.34 20.68 -7.76
CA GLU A 76 36.28 19.70 -8.34
C GLU A 76 35.79 18.73 -9.43
N GLY A 77 36.76 18.42 -10.31
CA GLY A 77 36.58 18.11 -11.73
C GLY A 77 36.36 16.65 -12.13
N ASP A 78 36.07 16.55 -13.43
CA ASP A 78 35.61 15.44 -14.27
C ASP A 78 36.00 13.99 -13.95
N VAL A 79 35.02 13.10 -14.18
CA VAL A 79 35.24 11.73 -14.67
C VAL A 79 34.21 11.39 -15.76
N GLU A 80 34.70 11.15 -16.98
CA GLU A 80 33.93 10.61 -18.12
C GLU A 80 33.61 9.12 -17.94
N ILE A 81 32.39 8.70 -18.29
CA ILE A 81 32.02 7.29 -18.42
C ILE A 81 31.60 7.01 -19.86
N ARG A 82 32.26 6.02 -20.48
CA ARG A 82 32.09 5.59 -21.87
C ARG A 82 30.75 4.87 -22.08
N ASN A 83 30.08 5.22 -23.19
CA ASN A 83 28.87 4.57 -23.69
C ASN A 83 29.15 3.17 -24.27
N SER A 84 28.27 2.22 -23.98
CA SER A 84 28.02 1.07 -24.85
C SER A 84 26.54 0.68 -24.87
N LEU A 85 26.02 0.48 -26.08
CA LEU A 85 24.72 -0.11 -26.44
C LEU A 85 24.99 -0.90 -27.75
N PRO A 86 24.20 -1.94 -28.13
CA PRO A 86 22.78 -2.10 -27.81
C PRO A 86 22.34 -3.52 -27.37
N ALA A 87 21.26 -3.59 -26.59
CA ALA A 87 20.41 -4.78 -26.49
C ALA A 87 18.98 -4.44 -26.96
N ARG A 88 18.39 -5.33 -27.75
CA ARG A 88 17.07 -5.19 -28.39
C ARG A 88 15.95 -5.01 -27.34
N PRO A 89 15.01 -4.05 -27.48
CA PRO A 89 13.88 -3.96 -26.59
C PRO A 89 12.79 -4.95 -27.00
N GLN A 90 12.45 -5.89 -26.11
CA GLN A 90 11.11 -6.46 -26.11
C GLN A 90 10.15 -5.38 -25.58
N LEU A 91 9.11 -5.14 -26.37
CA LEU A 91 8.08 -4.13 -26.12
C LEU A 91 7.15 -4.62 -25.02
N GLN A 92 7.28 -4.11 -23.80
CA GLN A 92 6.21 -4.12 -22.80
C GLN A 92 6.40 -2.96 -21.82
N SER A 93 5.27 -2.32 -21.52
CA SER A 93 5.12 -1.13 -20.69
C SER A 93 5.29 -1.48 -19.21
N GLU A 94 6.52 -1.40 -18.70
CA GLU A 94 6.81 -1.56 -17.27
C GLU A 94 7.05 -0.17 -16.65
N LEU A 95 6.01 0.42 -16.07
CA LEU A 95 6.19 1.55 -15.16
C LEU A 95 6.75 1.01 -13.85
N GLN A 96 8.05 1.22 -13.64
CA GLN A 96 8.69 1.09 -12.34
C GLN A 96 9.16 2.48 -11.95
N ALA A 97 8.80 2.92 -10.75
CA ALA A 97 9.07 4.28 -10.30
C ALA A 97 10.03 4.28 -9.12
N LEU A 98 11.01 5.18 -9.16
CA LEU A 98 11.88 5.53 -8.05
C LEU A 98 11.54 6.95 -7.62
N PHE A 99 11.00 7.11 -6.43
CA PHE A 99 10.93 8.40 -5.76
C PHE A 99 12.29 8.70 -5.14
N GLY A 100 13.03 9.64 -5.73
CA GLY A 100 14.37 10.01 -5.29
C GLY A 100 14.42 11.42 -4.71
N VAL A 101 15.13 11.59 -3.58
CA VAL A 101 15.57 12.91 -3.12
C VAL A 101 16.80 13.33 -3.92
N PHE A 102 16.83 14.59 -4.36
CA PHE A 102 17.69 15.02 -5.46
C PHE A 102 18.98 15.75 -5.05
N GLU A 103 19.30 15.87 -3.77
CA GLU A 103 20.53 16.55 -3.35
C GLU A 103 21.45 15.64 -2.53
N ASP A 104 22.74 15.69 -2.87
CA ASP A 104 23.85 15.00 -2.19
C ASP A 104 24.34 15.76 -0.93
N GLY A 105 23.54 16.68 -0.42
CA GLY A 105 23.80 17.42 0.81
C GLY A 105 23.20 16.73 2.03
N GLU A 106 23.75 17.01 3.21
CA GLU A 106 23.04 16.87 4.50
C GLU A 106 21.88 17.88 4.60
N ASP A 107 21.09 18.06 3.53
CA ASP A 107 19.99 19.01 3.55
C ASP A 107 18.77 18.40 4.28
N PRO A 108 18.13 19.15 5.18
CA PRO A 108 17.51 18.60 6.39
C PRO A 108 16.11 18.02 6.22
N PHE A 109 15.58 18.02 5.00
CA PHE A 109 14.17 17.76 4.73
C PHE A 109 14.06 16.72 3.62
N PRO A 110 14.23 15.42 3.92
CA PRO A 110 13.74 14.43 3.00
C PRO A 110 12.24 14.70 2.83
N PRO A 111 11.77 15.04 1.62
CA PRO A 111 10.34 15.11 1.33
C PRO A 111 9.69 13.82 1.81
N LEU A 112 8.42 13.91 2.22
CA LEU A 112 7.70 12.76 2.78
C LEU A 112 7.37 11.76 1.66
N LEU A 113 8.39 11.07 1.11
CA LEU A 113 8.26 10.05 0.08
C LEU A 113 7.30 8.96 0.54
N THR A 114 7.39 8.59 1.82
CA THR A 114 6.46 7.68 2.48
C THR A 114 5.03 8.23 2.50
N ALA A 115 4.81 9.55 2.65
CA ALA A 115 3.46 10.13 2.59
C ALA A 115 2.86 10.08 1.18
N ILE A 116 3.68 10.28 0.13
CA ILE A 116 3.25 10.08 -1.26
C ILE A 116 2.86 8.61 -1.47
N ALA A 117 3.67 7.68 -0.98
CA ALA A 117 3.39 6.25 -1.06
C ALA A 117 2.10 5.86 -0.32
N MET A 118 1.87 6.41 0.87
CA MET A 118 0.63 6.20 1.63
C MET A 118 -0.59 6.82 0.93
N ALA A 119 -0.44 7.98 0.29
CA ALA A 119 -1.51 8.57 -0.51
C ALA A 119 -1.86 7.68 -1.72
N ILE A 120 -0.86 7.12 -2.40
CA ILE A 120 -1.07 6.13 -3.47
C ILE A 120 -1.83 4.92 -2.93
N ALA A 121 -1.42 4.37 -1.78
CA ALA A 121 -2.10 3.25 -1.15
C ALA A 121 -3.58 3.55 -0.85
N GLN A 122 -3.85 4.74 -0.31
CA GLN A 122 -5.20 5.18 0.02
C GLN A 122 -6.08 5.34 -1.23
N GLU A 123 -5.53 5.87 -2.33
CA GLU A 123 -6.26 6.05 -3.58
C GLU A 123 -6.54 4.72 -4.32
N LEU A 124 -5.62 3.75 -4.21
CA LEU A 124 -5.81 2.40 -4.75
C LEU A 124 -6.95 1.63 -4.05
N GLY A 125 -7.16 1.91 -2.76
CA GLY A 125 -8.19 1.31 -1.92
C GLY A 125 -7.97 -0.19 -1.64
N ASP A 126 -8.93 -0.81 -0.96
CA ASP A 126 -8.76 -2.16 -0.38
C ASP A 126 -8.74 -3.32 -1.41
N LYS A 127 -8.93 -3.01 -2.69
CA LYS A 127 -9.03 -4.03 -3.77
C LYS A 127 -7.68 -4.37 -4.39
N VAL A 128 -6.70 -3.47 -4.28
CA VAL A 128 -5.37 -3.63 -4.85
C VAL A 128 -4.39 -3.76 -3.70
N PRO A 129 -3.62 -4.85 -3.61
CA PRO A 129 -2.63 -5.01 -2.55
C PRO A 129 -1.57 -3.92 -2.63
N PHE A 130 -1.30 -3.26 -1.49
CA PHE A 130 -0.19 -2.33 -1.33
C PHE A 130 0.67 -2.80 -0.16
N VAL A 131 1.94 -3.10 -0.42
CA VAL A 131 2.86 -3.67 0.57
C VAL A 131 4.03 -2.72 0.80
N PRO A 132 4.07 -1.99 1.92
CA PRO A 132 5.24 -1.22 2.32
C PRO A 132 6.28 -2.12 3.01
N VAL A 133 7.54 -1.95 2.62
CA VAL A 133 8.71 -2.63 3.19
C VAL A 133 9.81 -1.61 3.38
N VAL A 134 10.55 -1.68 4.48
CA VAL A 134 11.77 -0.87 4.65
C VAL A 134 12.97 -1.72 4.24
N GLY A 135 13.93 -1.16 3.49
CA GLY A 135 15.08 -1.90 2.96
C GLY A 135 15.87 -2.68 4.01
N SER A 136 15.92 -2.21 5.26
CA SER A 136 16.57 -2.91 6.37
C SER A 136 15.82 -4.16 6.87
N GLU A 137 14.50 -4.26 6.65
CA GLU A 137 13.68 -5.40 7.11
C GLU A 137 14.00 -6.71 6.38
N VAL A 138 14.63 -6.61 5.21
CA VAL A 138 15.03 -7.77 4.41
C VAL A 138 16.15 -8.57 5.08
N PHE A 139 16.92 -7.96 5.99
CA PHE A 139 18.01 -8.62 6.69
C PHE A 139 17.49 -9.34 7.93
N SER A 140 17.43 -10.67 7.86
CA SER A 140 17.10 -11.55 8.98
C SER A 140 18.25 -12.52 9.26
N SER A 141 18.41 -12.90 10.53
CA SER A 141 19.32 -13.98 10.95
C SER A 141 18.72 -15.38 10.71
N GLU A 142 17.39 -15.47 10.65
CA GLU A 142 16.65 -16.74 10.58
C GLU A 142 16.22 -17.07 9.15
N VAL A 143 15.85 -16.05 8.38
CA VAL A 143 15.27 -16.20 7.04
C VAL A 143 16.21 -15.58 6.01
N LYS A 144 16.30 -16.20 4.82
CA LYS A 144 17.11 -15.66 3.73
C LYS A 144 16.49 -14.37 3.20
N LYS A 145 17.33 -13.39 2.85
CA LYS A 145 16.92 -12.11 2.26
C LYS A 145 15.99 -12.28 1.06
N THR A 146 16.33 -13.21 0.16
CA THR A 146 15.54 -13.49 -1.04
C THR A 146 14.18 -14.10 -0.70
N GLU A 147 14.07 -14.85 0.40
CA GLU A 147 12.80 -15.41 0.88
C GLU A 147 11.92 -14.33 1.50
N VAL A 148 12.50 -13.42 2.30
CA VAL A 148 11.77 -12.24 2.80
C VAL A 148 11.26 -11.37 1.65
N LEU A 149 12.07 -11.14 0.62
CA LEU A 149 11.63 -10.43 -0.59
C LEU A 149 10.52 -11.20 -1.31
N MET A 150 10.70 -12.49 -1.59
CA MET A 150 9.69 -13.32 -2.24
C MET A 150 8.35 -13.29 -1.49
N GLU A 151 8.38 -13.36 -0.16
CA GLU A 151 7.18 -13.28 0.68
C GLU A 151 6.42 -11.96 0.43
N ASN A 152 7.13 -10.84 0.42
CA ASN A 152 6.55 -9.52 0.16
C ASN A 152 6.02 -9.37 -1.28
N PHE A 153 6.69 -9.96 -2.27
CA PHE A 153 6.16 -10.06 -3.63
C PHE A 153 4.83 -10.82 -3.66
N ARG A 154 4.74 -11.95 -2.95
CA ARG A 154 3.51 -12.76 -2.91
C ARG A 154 2.37 -12.06 -2.16
N ARG A 155 2.67 -11.22 -1.17
CA ARG A 155 1.68 -10.34 -0.53
C ARG A 155 1.16 -9.26 -1.50
N ALA A 156 2.04 -8.75 -2.36
CA ALA A 156 1.72 -7.69 -3.31
C ALA A 156 1.04 -8.21 -4.59
N ILE A 157 0.90 -9.53 -4.78
CA ILE A 157 0.16 -10.11 -5.90
C ILE A 157 -1.21 -10.56 -5.41
N GLY A 158 -2.25 -9.89 -5.90
CA GLY A 158 -3.64 -10.20 -5.60
C GLY A 158 -4.22 -11.25 -6.53
N VAL A 159 -5.19 -11.99 -6.02
CA VAL A 159 -6.05 -12.92 -6.76
C VAL A 159 -7.48 -12.48 -6.50
N ARG A 160 -8.16 -12.03 -7.55
CA ARG A 160 -9.58 -11.72 -7.52
C ARG A 160 -10.37 -12.97 -7.87
N ILE A 161 -11.09 -13.51 -6.91
CA ILE A 161 -11.91 -14.71 -7.07
C ILE A 161 -13.37 -14.27 -7.21
N LYS A 162 -14.02 -14.76 -8.25
CA LYS A 162 -15.45 -14.58 -8.47
C LYS A 162 -16.14 -15.92 -8.24
N GLU A 163 -16.95 -15.98 -7.20
CA GLU A 163 -17.71 -17.17 -6.86
C GLU A 163 -19.20 -16.86 -6.89
N VAL A 164 -19.98 -17.70 -7.58
CA VAL A 164 -21.43 -17.64 -7.55
C VAL A 164 -21.91 -18.58 -6.47
N LYS A 165 -22.41 -18.01 -5.38
CA LYS A 165 -22.95 -18.77 -4.25
C LYS A 165 -24.47 -18.79 -4.28
N GLU A 166 -25.03 -19.95 -3.96
CA GLU A 166 -26.45 -20.08 -3.72
C GLU A 166 -26.76 -19.76 -2.25
N VAL A 167 -27.69 -18.82 -2.03
CA VAL A 167 -27.95 -18.26 -0.71
C VAL A 167 -29.45 -18.23 -0.43
N PHE A 168 -29.79 -18.44 0.83
CA PHE A 168 -31.12 -18.24 1.37
C PHE A 168 -31.08 -17.03 2.30
N GLU A 169 -31.88 -16.02 1.99
CA GLU A 169 -31.94 -14.78 2.76
C GLU A 169 -33.38 -14.40 3.01
N GLY A 170 -33.71 -14.08 4.26
CA GLY A 170 -35.06 -13.72 4.65
C GLY A 170 -35.16 -13.41 6.13
N GLU A 171 -36.28 -12.79 6.49
CA GLU A 171 -36.72 -12.67 7.88
C GLU A 171 -37.18 -14.04 8.39
N VAL A 172 -36.70 -14.43 9.56
CA VAL A 172 -37.11 -15.66 10.25
C VAL A 172 -38.51 -15.47 10.80
N VAL A 173 -39.47 -16.23 10.27
CA VAL A 173 -40.86 -16.25 10.75
C VAL A 173 -41.04 -17.33 11.82
N ASP A 174 -40.44 -18.49 11.58
CA ASP A 174 -40.51 -19.64 12.48
C ASP A 174 -39.19 -20.41 12.45
N LEU A 175 -38.82 -20.95 13.62
CA LEU A 175 -37.61 -21.73 13.81
C LEU A 175 -37.87 -22.85 14.83
N ALA A 176 -38.09 -24.05 14.33
CA ALA A 176 -38.48 -25.21 15.12
C ALA A 176 -37.52 -26.39 14.91
N PRO A 177 -36.67 -26.74 15.91
CA PRO A 177 -35.87 -27.96 15.86
C PRO A 177 -36.77 -29.19 16.03
N VAL A 178 -36.53 -30.23 15.23
CA VAL A 178 -37.27 -31.50 15.29
C VAL A 178 -36.39 -32.58 15.90
N GLU A 179 -36.75 -33.00 17.11
CA GLU A 179 -36.04 -34.01 17.88
C GLU A 179 -36.48 -35.43 17.53
N THR A 180 -35.54 -36.37 17.47
CA THR A 180 -35.77 -37.82 17.34
C THR A 180 -34.98 -38.59 18.39
N ASP A 181 -35.47 -39.77 18.74
CA ASP A 181 -34.81 -40.66 19.70
C ASP A 181 -33.45 -41.13 19.17
N HIS A 182 -32.45 -41.17 20.06
CA HIS A 182 -31.09 -41.56 19.71
C HIS A 182 -31.06 -43.01 19.19
N PRO A 183 -30.45 -43.29 18.01
CA PRO A 183 -30.42 -44.64 17.42
C PRO A 183 -29.57 -45.66 18.21
N ILE A 184 -28.79 -45.23 19.19
CA ILE A 184 -27.99 -46.08 20.07
C ILE A 184 -28.56 -45.88 21.47
N GLY A 185 -29.47 -46.78 21.85
CA GLY A 185 -30.44 -46.56 22.93
C GLY A 185 -29.86 -46.10 24.27
N GLY A 186 -30.53 -45.10 24.85
CA GLY A 186 -30.44 -44.78 26.28
C GLY A 186 -30.07 -43.32 26.58
N PHE A 187 -31.09 -42.48 26.75
CA PHE A 187 -31.07 -41.11 27.29
C PHE A 187 -30.36 -40.03 26.46
N GLY A 188 -31.17 -39.39 25.61
CA GLY A 188 -30.84 -38.13 24.94
C GLY A 188 -31.69 -37.98 23.69
N LYS A 189 -32.38 -36.85 23.54
CA LYS A 189 -33.04 -36.51 22.29
C LYS A 189 -32.00 -35.88 21.36
N THR A 190 -31.92 -36.36 20.13
CA THR A 190 -31.04 -35.80 19.08
C THR A 190 -31.83 -34.98 18.10
N ILE A 191 -31.28 -33.87 17.65
CA ILE A 191 -31.92 -33.03 16.63
C ILE A 191 -31.74 -33.72 15.27
N SER A 192 -32.85 -34.03 14.63
CA SER A 192 -32.87 -34.68 13.32
C SER A 192 -32.78 -33.69 12.16
N HIS A 193 -33.41 -32.53 12.31
CA HIS A 193 -33.40 -31.41 11.38
C HIS A 193 -34.06 -30.19 12.04
N VAL A 194 -33.94 -29.03 11.42
CA VAL A 194 -34.62 -27.80 11.87
C VAL A 194 -35.53 -27.32 10.75
N ASN A 195 -36.80 -27.08 11.06
CA ASN A 195 -37.71 -26.39 10.16
C ASN A 195 -37.55 -24.88 10.39
N CYS A 196 -37.19 -24.17 9.33
CA CYS A 196 -37.00 -22.72 9.35
C CYS A 196 -37.85 -22.09 8.26
N ALA A 197 -38.80 -21.24 8.64
CA ALA A 197 -39.60 -20.47 7.70
C ALA A 197 -38.97 -19.10 7.49
N LEU A 198 -38.55 -18.80 6.27
CA LEU A 198 -38.01 -17.51 5.87
C LEU A 198 -39.00 -16.73 5.02
N LYS A 199 -39.07 -15.42 5.23
CA LYS A 199 -39.94 -14.51 4.50
C LYS A 199 -39.16 -13.36 3.87
N THR A 200 -39.54 -13.03 2.65
CA THR A 200 -39.11 -11.82 1.93
C THR A 200 -40.32 -11.03 1.46
N THR A 201 -40.07 -9.87 0.87
CA THR A 201 -41.12 -9.02 0.26
C THR A 201 -41.91 -9.71 -0.86
N LYS A 202 -41.33 -10.72 -1.54
CA LYS A 202 -41.97 -11.42 -2.66
C LYS A 202 -42.73 -12.67 -2.21
N GLY A 203 -42.32 -13.32 -1.12
CA GLY A 203 -42.96 -14.53 -0.63
C GLY A 203 -42.23 -15.17 0.55
N SER A 204 -42.76 -16.29 1.03
CA SER A 204 -42.17 -17.08 2.11
C SER A 204 -41.76 -18.48 1.63
N ARG A 205 -40.78 -19.07 2.29
CA ARG A 205 -40.31 -20.42 2.01
C ARG A 205 -39.93 -21.12 3.30
N GLU A 206 -40.41 -22.34 3.45
CA GLU A 206 -40.01 -23.24 4.52
C GLU A 206 -38.79 -24.07 4.09
N LEU A 207 -37.79 -24.13 4.95
CA LEU A 207 -36.52 -24.82 4.74
C LEU A 207 -36.36 -25.89 5.80
N ARG A 208 -35.91 -27.07 5.37
CA ARG A 208 -35.49 -28.16 6.25
C ARG A 208 -33.96 -28.15 6.33
N LEU A 209 -33.43 -27.62 7.42
CA LEU A 209 -32.00 -27.43 7.65
C LEU A 209 -31.39 -28.66 8.35
N ASP A 210 -30.13 -28.93 8.03
CA ASP A 210 -29.34 -29.98 8.67
C ASP A 210 -29.09 -29.65 10.16
N PRO A 211 -28.99 -30.65 11.05
CA PRO A 211 -28.68 -30.43 12.46
C PRO A 211 -27.43 -29.57 12.71
N SER A 212 -26.40 -29.66 11.86
CA SER A 212 -25.19 -28.83 11.99
C SER A 212 -25.44 -27.33 11.83
N ILE A 213 -26.46 -26.94 11.06
CA ILE A 213 -26.84 -25.54 10.86
C ILE A 213 -27.54 -24.99 12.11
N TYR A 214 -28.20 -25.86 12.90
CA TYR A 214 -28.83 -25.46 14.16
C TYR A 214 -27.84 -24.89 15.16
N ASP A 215 -26.67 -25.53 15.29
CA ASP A 215 -25.62 -25.07 16.20
C ASP A 215 -25.11 -23.67 15.79
N ALA A 216 -25.03 -23.39 14.48
CA ALA A 216 -24.66 -22.09 13.97
C ALA A 216 -25.73 -21.02 14.26
N LEU A 217 -27.01 -21.36 14.12
CA LEU A 217 -28.15 -20.49 14.46
C LEU A 217 -28.16 -20.15 15.96
N LEU A 218 -27.95 -21.15 16.83
CA LEU A 218 -27.85 -20.96 18.27
C LEU A 218 -26.67 -20.08 18.66
N LYS A 219 -25.50 -20.32 18.06
CA LYS A 219 -24.29 -19.54 18.32
C LYS A 219 -24.46 -18.06 17.97
N GLN A 220 -25.24 -17.77 16.94
CA GLN A 220 -25.59 -16.40 16.54
C GLN A 220 -26.84 -15.85 17.22
N LYS A 221 -27.46 -16.61 18.12
CA LYS A 221 -28.67 -16.24 18.88
C LYS A 221 -29.81 -15.77 17.96
N VAL A 222 -30.01 -16.48 16.85
CA VAL A 222 -31.06 -16.14 15.89
C VAL A 222 -32.43 -16.39 16.52
N THR A 223 -33.31 -15.40 16.39
CA THR A 223 -34.68 -15.43 16.88
C THR A 223 -35.69 -15.08 15.77
N PRO A 224 -36.95 -15.49 15.88
CA PRO A 224 -38.00 -15.02 14.97
C PRO A 224 -38.07 -13.48 14.96
N GLY A 225 -38.11 -12.89 13.77
CA GLY A 225 -38.00 -11.46 13.53
C GLY A 225 -36.60 -11.00 13.11
N ASP A 226 -35.57 -11.85 13.18
CA ASP A 226 -34.24 -11.55 12.64
C ASP A 226 -34.17 -11.78 11.13
N VAL A 227 -33.40 -10.95 10.43
CA VAL A 227 -33.02 -11.18 9.04
C VAL A 227 -31.71 -11.96 9.01
N ILE A 228 -31.73 -13.13 8.37
CA ILE A 228 -30.58 -14.02 8.30
C ILE A 228 -30.17 -14.33 6.86
N TYR A 229 -28.92 -14.71 6.73
CA TYR A 229 -28.29 -15.19 5.51
C TYR A 229 -27.73 -16.60 5.76
N ILE A 230 -28.11 -17.55 4.91
CA ILE A 230 -27.62 -18.94 4.95
C ILE A 230 -27.00 -19.28 3.60
N GLU A 231 -25.74 -19.71 3.62
CA GLU A 231 -25.06 -20.23 2.44
C GLU A 231 -25.40 -21.71 2.22
N ALA A 232 -25.93 -22.07 1.06
CA ALA A 232 -26.42 -23.43 0.79
C ALA A 232 -25.31 -24.49 0.76
N GLY A 233 -24.10 -24.11 0.33
CA GLY A 233 -22.99 -25.04 0.13
C GLY A 233 -22.20 -25.35 1.41
N SER A 234 -22.01 -24.35 2.28
CA SER A 234 -21.24 -24.48 3.52
C SER A 234 -22.10 -24.66 4.77
N GLY A 235 -23.38 -24.27 4.72
CA GLY A 235 -24.23 -24.19 5.90
C GLY A 235 -23.90 -23.01 6.82
N THR A 236 -23.02 -22.08 6.38
CA THR A 236 -22.64 -20.90 7.17
C THR A 236 -23.85 -19.96 7.31
N VAL A 237 -24.16 -19.60 8.55
CA VAL A 237 -25.26 -18.69 8.91
C VAL A 237 -24.69 -17.33 9.32
N LYS A 238 -25.35 -16.24 8.94
CA LYS A 238 -25.07 -14.87 9.39
C LYS A 238 -26.37 -14.14 9.75
N ARG A 239 -26.50 -13.69 11.00
CA ARG A 239 -27.54 -12.74 11.47
C ARG A 239 -27.17 -11.36 10.95
N ILE A 240 -27.98 -10.82 10.06
CA ILE A 240 -27.76 -9.50 9.45
C ILE A 240 -28.24 -8.39 10.39
N GLY A 241 -29.36 -8.62 11.07
CA GLY A 241 -29.95 -7.66 11.99
C GLY A 241 -31.40 -8.01 12.30
N ARG A 242 -32.09 -7.12 13.02
CA ARG A 242 -33.51 -7.29 13.34
C ARG A 242 -34.38 -6.64 12.27
N SER A 243 -35.51 -7.25 11.89
CA SER A 243 -36.37 -6.67 10.85
C SER A 243 -36.99 -5.35 11.28
N ASP A 244 -36.98 -4.34 10.41
CA ASP A 244 -37.55 -2.99 10.64
C ASP A 244 -39.03 -3.01 11.07
N ILE A 245 -39.76 -4.08 10.75
CA ILE A 245 -41.17 -4.25 11.17
C ILE A 245 -41.30 -4.32 12.70
N PHE A 246 -40.23 -4.71 13.38
CA PHE A 246 -40.16 -4.83 14.83
C PHE A 246 -39.50 -3.62 15.51
N ALA A 247 -39.17 -2.57 14.74
CA ALA A 247 -38.69 -1.31 15.28
C ALA A 247 -39.86 -0.55 15.95
N ASN A 248 -40.13 -0.85 17.22
CA ASN A 248 -41.05 -0.05 18.02
C ASN A 248 -40.31 1.21 18.53
N GLU A 249 -40.99 2.37 18.52
CA GLU A 249 -40.43 3.68 18.94
C GLU A 249 -40.03 3.78 20.43
N PHE A 250 -40.17 2.69 21.21
CA PHE A 250 -40.00 2.69 22.67
C PHE A 250 -39.00 1.66 23.22
N ASP A 251 -38.34 0.87 22.38
CA ASP A 251 -37.28 -0.04 22.84
C ASP A 251 -35.90 0.58 22.58
N LEU A 252 -35.12 0.74 23.65
CA LEU A 252 -33.69 1.05 23.58
C LEU A 252 -32.93 -0.24 23.16
N ASP A 253 -33.25 -0.77 21.98
CA ASP A 253 -32.59 -1.94 21.43
C ASP A 253 -31.24 -1.53 20.84
N ALA A 254 -30.17 -2.24 21.25
CA ALA A 254 -28.83 -2.08 20.70
C ALA A 254 -28.63 -2.82 19.37
N ASP A 255 -29.67 -3.49 18.87
CA ASP A 255 -29.63 -4.27 17.63
C ASP A 255 -29.78 -3.34 16.40
N GLU A 256 -29.03 -3.66 15.35
CA GLU A 256 -29.13 -2.97 14.05
C GLU A 256 -30.40 -3.42 13.33
N PHE A 257 -31.31 -2.47 13.05
CA PHE A 257 -32.53 -2.73 12.29
C PHE A 257 -32.24 -2.72 10.80
N VAL A 258 -32.71 -3.75 10.11
CA VAL A 258 -32.46 -3.97 8.68
C VAL A 258 -33.77 -4.23 7.92
N PRO A 259 -33.88 -3.72 6.69
CA PRO A 259 -35.09 -3.88 5.91
C PRO A 259 -35.27 -5.31 5.43
N MET A 260 -36.53 -5.71 5.26
CA MET A 260 -36.87 -7.03 4.74
C MET A 260 -36.24 -7.25 3.34
N PRO A 261 -35.59 -8.39 3.10
CA PRO A 261 -34.96 -8.68 1.81
C PRO A 261 -35.93 -8.61 0.63
N LYS A 262 -35.41 -8.11 -0.50
CA LYS A 262 -36.12 -8.06 -1.78
C LYS A 262 -35.89 -9.32 -2.61
N GLY A 263 -36.92 -9.70 -3.38
CA GLY A 263 -36.86 -10.86 -4.28
C GLY A 263 -37.20 -12.18 -3.59
N ASP A 264 -36.86 -13.30 -4.23
CA ASP A 264 -37.11 -14.64 -3.70
C ASP A 264 -36.17 -14.97 -2.52
N VAL A 265 -36.64 -15.79 -1.58
CA VAL A 265 -35.83 -16.28 -0.45
C VAL A 265 -34.55 -16.97 -0.94
N ARG A 266 -34.66 -17.79 -1.98
CA ARG A 266 -33.55 -18.48 -2.63
C ARG A 266 -33.04 -17.60 -3.77
N LYS A 267 -31.77 -17.19 -3.73
CA LYS A 267 -31.14 -16.41 -4.79
C LYS A 267 -29.68 -16.81 -4.98
N GLN A 268 -29.14 -16.52 -6.16
CA GLN A 268 -27.71 -16.64 -6.43
C GLN A 268 -27.07 -15.26 -6.22
N LYS A 269 -25.99 -15.21 -5.45
CA LYS A 269 -25.18 -14.00 -5.25
C LYS A 269 -23.78 -14.25 -5.80
N GLU A 270 -23.34 -13.35 -6.67
CA GLU A 270 -21.93 -13.29 -7.05
C GLU A 270 -21.16 -12.60 -5.93
N ILE A 271 -20.20 -13.31 -5.36
CA ILE A 271 -19.31 -12.82 -4.31
C ILE A 271 -17.93 -12.70 -4.93
N VAL A 272 -17.40 -11.47 -4.87
CA VAL A 272 -16.04 -11.17 -5.33
C VAL A 272 -15.16 -11.03 -4.10
N GLN A 273 -14.09 -11.81 -4.05
CA GLN A 273 -13.10 -11.77 -2.98
C GLN A 273 -11.74 -11.39 -3.56
N TYR A 274 -10.98 -10.65 -2.77
CA TYR A 274 -9.61 -10.25 -3.09
C TYR A 274 -8.71 -10.89 -2.04
N VAL A 275 -7.78 -11.74 -2.48
CA VAL A 275 -6.91 -12.54 -1.62
C VAL A 275 -5.50 -12.47 -2.19
N SER A 276 -4.44 -12.36 -1.38
CA SER A 276 -3.07 -12.36 -1.90
C SER A 276 -2.55 -13.79 -2.15
N LEU A 277 -1.51 -13.94 -2.98
CA LEU A 277 -0.84 -15.25 -3.13
C LEU A 277 -0.24 -15.74 -1.81
N HIS A 278 0.22 -14.82 -0.96
CA HIS A 278 0.74 -15.14 0.37
C HIS A 278 -0.33 -15.75 1.29
N ASP A 279 -1.56 -15.25 1.24
CA ASP A 279 -2.67 -15.82 2.01
C ASP A 279 -2.94 -17.28 1.62
N PHE A 280 -2.81 -17.60 0.32
CA PHE A 280 -2.90 -18.99 -0.15
C PHE A 280 -1.76 -19.86 0.36
N ASP A 281 -0.53 -19.34 0.44
CA ASP A 281 0.60 -20.09 1.00
C ASP A 281 0.41 -20.38 2.49
N ASN A 282 -0.10 -19.41 3.25
CA ASN A 282 -0.42 -19.57 4.66
C ASN A 282 -1.54 -20.61 4.86
N ALA A 283 -2.59 -20.54 4.05
CA ALA A 283 -3.70 -21.50 4.11
C ALA A 283 -3.25 -22.94 3.79
N ASN A 284 -2.30 -23.12 2.87
CA ASN A 284 -1.77 -24.43 2.52
C ASN A 284 -0.73 -24.97 3.53
N SER A 285 0.00 -24.09 4.21
CA SER A 285 1.05 -24.47 5.15
C SER A 285 0.53 -24.82 6.56
N SER A 286 -0.62 -24.26 6.98
CA SER A 286 -1.25 -24.55 8.27
C SER A 286 -2.76 -24.86 8.14
N PRO A 287 -3.15 -26.12 7.88
CA PRO A 287 -4.55 -26.50 7.66
C PRO A 287 -5.46 -26.48 8.91
N GLN A 288 -4.96 -26.09 10.10
CA GLN A 288 -5.70 -26.16 11.37
C GLN A 288 -5.93 -24.81 12.10
N GLY A 289 -5.74 -23.65 11.45
CA GLY A 289 -5.90 -22.34 12.11
C GLY A 289 -6.88 -21.38 11.44
N LYS A 290 -8.03 -21.13 12.10
CA LYS A 290 -8.92 -19.94 11.98
C LYS A 290 -9.19 -19.36 10.56
N ALA A 291 -9.86 -20.13 9.70
CA ALA A 291 -10.70 -19.59 8.63
C ALA A 291 -11.75 -20.65 8.24
N SER A 292 -12.87 -20.69 8.98
CA SER A 292 -13.87 -21.77 8.87
C SER A 292 -14.50 -21.89 7.47
N ASP A 293 -14.49 -20.81 6.68
CA ASP A 293 -15.06 -20.84 5.33
C ASP A 293 -14.00 -21.10 4.23
N PHE A 294 -12.71 -20.84 4.49
CA PHE A 294 -11.64 -20.94 3.47
C PHE A 294 -11.00 -22.34 3.43
N ALA A 295 -10.83 -22.97 4.60
CA ALA A 295 -10.30 -24.32 4.72
C ALA A 295 -11.22 -25.38 4.08
N SER A 296 -12.54 -25.16 4.07
CA SER A 296 -13.52 -26.06 3.44
C SER A 296 -13.50 -26.02 1.92
N MET A 297 -13.16 -24.89 1.29
CA MET A 297 -12.96 -24.82 -0.17
C MET A 297 -11.64 -25.47 -0.59
N LEU A 298 -10.56 -25.23 0.16
CA LEU A 298 -9.24 -25.78 -0.16
C LEU A 298 -9.16 -27.32 0.05
N SER A 299 -9.85 -27.83 1.08
CA SER A 299 -9.84 -29.26 1.42
C SER A 299 -10.49 -30.18 0.39
N LYS A 300 -11.37 -29.65 -0.48
CA LYS A 300 -11.96 -30.43 -1.58
C LYS A 300 -10.99 -30.69 -2.74
N PHE A 301 -9.87 -29.96 -2.81
CA PHE A 301 -8.98 -30.00 -3.98
C PHE A 301 -7.53 -30.43 -3.70
N MET A 302 -7.08 -30.62 -2.45
CA MET A 302 -5.67 -30.96 -2.21
C MET A 302 -5.37 -31.96 -1.08
N LYS A 303 -4.34 -32.80 -1.34
CA LYS A 303 -3.50 -33.44 -0.32
C LYS A 303 -2.40 -32.47 0.12
N PRO A 304 -2.05 -32.41 1.42
CA PRO A 304 -1.08 -31.45 1.94
C PRO A 304 0.32 -31.71 1.36
N LYS A 305 0.83 -30.77 0.56
CA LYS A 305 2.26 -30.66 0.24
C LYS A 305 2.69 -29.20 0.40
N LYS A 306 3.70 -29.00 1.25
CA LYS A 306 4.27 -27.70 1.64
C LYS A 306 5.14 -27.08 0.54
N THR A 307 4.59 -26.68 -0.60
CA THR A 307 5.39 -25.96 -1.61
C THR A 307 4.59 -24.89 -2.36
N GLU A 308 5.20 -23.72 -2.58
CA GLU A 308 4.69 -22.62 -3.42
C GLU A 308 4.23 -23.09 -4.82
N ILE A 309 4.90 -24.13 -5.34
CA ILE A 309 4.60 -24.78 -6.62
C ILE A 309 3.17 -25.36 -6.63
N SER A 310 2.66 -25.81 -5.49
CA SER A 310 1.30 -26.32 -5.38
C SER A 310 0.25 -25.21 -5.44
N VAL A 311 0.52 -24.07 -4.79
CA VAL A 311 -0.37 -22.90 -4.78
C VAL A 311 -0.49 -22.29 -6.18
N ASN A 312 0.64 -22.09 -6.86
CA ASN A 312 0.62 -21.52 -8.22
C ASN A 312 -0.20 -22.39 -9.18
N LYS A 313 -0.18 -23.73 -9.02
CA LYS A 313 -1.02 -24.63 -9.82
C LYS A 313 -2.51 -24.47 -9.54
N VAL A 314 -2.90 -24.35 -8.26
CA VAL A 314 -4.30 -24.14 -7.88
C VAL A 314 -4.82 -22.80 -8.43
N VAL A 315 -4.03 -21.74 -8.26
CA VAL A 315 -4.39 -20.40 -8.77
C VAL A 315 -4.52 -20.44 -10.30
N ASN A 316 -3.58 -21.08 -11.01
CA ASN A 316 -3.68 -21.22 -12.46
C ASN A 316 -4.92 -22.02 -12.89
N GLN A 317 -5.31 -23.07 -12.17
CA GLN A 317 -6.54 -23.82 -12.47
C GLN A 317 -7.80 -22.95 -12.31
N LEU A 318 -7.85 -22.10 -11.27
CA LEU A 318 -8.97 -21.16 -11.07
C LEU A 318 -9.03 -20.10 -12.17
N ILE A 319 -7.88 -19.64 -12.65
CA ILE A 319 -7.78 -18.70 -13.77
C ILE A 319 -8.24 -19.36 -15.07
N GLU A 320 -7.77 -20.58 -15.36
CA GLU A 320 -8.18 -21.37 -16.53
C GLU A 320 -9.69 -21.66 -16.52
N ALA A 321 -10.29 -21.86 -15.34
CA ALA A 321 -11.73 -22.01 -15.15
C ALA A 321 -12.52 -20.69 -15.27
N GLY A 322 -11.84 -19.53 -15.39
CA GLY A 322 -12.46 -18.22 -15.44
C GLY A 322 -13.05 -17.74 -14.10
N GLN A 323 -12.67 -18.39 -13.00
CA GLN A 323 -13.15 -18.10 -11.64
C GLN A 323 -12.21 -17.17 -10.88
N ALA A 324 -10.97 -17.00 -11.35
CA ALA A 324 -10.00 -16.10 -10.74
C ALA A 324 -9.24 -15.25 -11.77
N GLU A 325 -8.72 -14.12 -11.32
CA GLU A 325 -7.90 -13.20 -12.10
C GLU A 325 -6.73 -12.72 -11.22
N LEU A 326 -5.50 -12.69 -11.76
CA LEU A 326 -4.36 -12.10 -11.07
C LEU A 326 -4.40 -10.58 -11.18
N LEU A 327 -4.22 -9.91 -10.06
CA LEU A 327 -4.14 -8.46 -9.97
C LEU A 327 -2.76 -8.08 -9.45
N PRO A 328 -1.90 -7.45 -10.27
CA PRO A 328 -0.64 -6.92 -9.79
C PRO A 328 -0.92 -5.75 -8.85
N GLY A 329 -0.43 -5.85 -7.62
CA GLY A 329 -0.47 -4.77 -6.65
C GLY A 329 0.77 -3.88 -6.73
N VAL A 330 1.08 -3.24 -5.62
CA VAL A 330 2.23 -2.35 -5.48
C VAL A 330 3.12 -2.82 -4.33
N LEU A 331 4.40 -2.97 -4.60
CA LEU A 331 5.43 -3.19 -3.59
C LEU A 331 6.21 -1.89 -3.41
N PHE A 332 6.04 -1.25 -2.25
CA PHE A 332 6.77 -0.04 -1.89
C PHE A 332 7.98 -0.41 -1.02
N ILE A 333 9.18 -0.02 -1.45
CA ILE A 333 10.42 -0.24 -0.71
C ILE A 333 11.02 1.11 -0.30
N ASP A 334 10.89 1.44 0.98
CA ASP A 334 11.52 2.61 1.59
C ASP A 334 13.00 2.35 1.90
N GLU A 335 13.80 3.41 1.96
CA GLU A 335 15.25 3.36 2.20
C GLU A 335 15.97 2.31 1.33
N VAL A 336 15.69 2.28 0.03
CA VAL A 336 16.21 1.23 -0.89
C VAL A 336 17.75 1.16 -0.90
N HIS A 337 18.44 2.25 -0.60
CA HIS A 337 19.91 2.29 -0.45
C HIS A 337 20.45 1.38 0.67
N MET A 338 19.58 0.88 1.55
CA MET A 338 19.91 -0.10 2.58
C MET A 338 19.92 -1.54 2.06
N LEU A 339 19.47 -1.80 0.82
CA LEU A 339 19.59 -3.11 0.20
C LEU A 339 21.02 -3.39 -0.28
N ASP A 340 21.33 -4.66 -0.46
CA ASP A 340 22.61 -5.11 -1.01
C ASP A 340 22.49 -5.65 -2.45
N LEU A 341 23.65 -5.93 -3.05
CA LEU A 341 23.73 -6.39 -4.44
C LEU A 341 22.94 -7.69 -4.71
N GLU A 342 22.83 -8.58 -3.73
CA GLU A 342 22.05 -9.82 -3.84
C GLU A 342 20.56 -9.52 -3.96
N CYS A 343 20.05 -8.60 -3.13
CA CYS A 343 18.67 -8.13 -3.20
C CYS A 343 18.38 -7.47 -4.55
N PHE A 344 19.26 -6.61 -5.05
CA PHE A 344 19.08 -5.97 -6.36
C PHE A 344 19.11 -6.95 -7.53
N THR A 345 19.97 -7.97 -7.46
CA THR A 345 19.99 -9.05 -8.47
C THR A 345 18.66 -9.81 -8.50
N PHE A 346 18.09 -10.09 -7.33
CA PHE A 346 16.78 -10.71 -7.22
C PHE A 346 15.68 -9.80 -7.78
N LEU A 347 15.65 -8.52 -7.37
CA LEU A 347 14.67 -7.54 -7.84
C LEU A 347 14.72 -7.39 -9.36
N HIS A 348 15.91 -7.26 -9.94
CA HIS A 348 16.10 -7.13 -11.38
C HIS A 348 15.48 -8.30 -12.16
N ARG A 349 15.59 -9.54 -11.65
CA ARG A 349 14.95 -10.71 -12.28
C ARG A 349 13.44 -10.74 -12.08
N ALA A 350 12.96 -10.31 -10.91
CA ALA A 350 11.53 -10.23 -10.65
C ALA A 350 10.86 -9.18 -11.56
N LEU A 351 11.54 -8.10 -11.87
CA LEU A 351 11.02 -7.04 -12.75
C LEU A 351 10.79 -7.48 -14.20
N GLU A 352 11.31 -8.65 -14.63
CA GLU A 352 11.12 -9.18 -15.99
C GLU A 352 9.77 -9.89 -16.20
N SER A 353 8.96 -10.05 -15.15
CA SER A 353 7.69 -10.78 -15.22
C SER A 353 6.49 -9.86 -15.14
N GLU A 354 5.57 -9.96 -16.11
CA GLU A 354 4.35 -9.14 -16.18
C GLU A 354 3.37 -9.36 -15.03
N VAL A 355 3.44 -10.51 -14.34
CA VAL A 355 2.57 -10.84 -13.20
C VAL A 355 3.07 -10.28 -11.88
N ASN A 356 4.28 -9.74 -11.85
CA ASN A 356 4.86 -9.17 -10.65
C ASN A 356 4.30 -7.77 -10.36
N PRO A 357 4.26 -7.39 -9.07
CA PRO A 357 3.71 -6.11 -8.65
C PRO A 357 4.55 -4.96 -9.19
N VAL A 358 3.93 -3.80 -9.33
CA VAL A 358 4.65 -2.56 -9.60
C VAL A 358 5.53 -2.23 -8.40
N ILE A 359 6.83 -2.08 -8.62
CA ILE A 359 7.76 -1.73 -7.55
C ILE A 359 7.97 -0.23 -7.52
N VAL A 360 7.77 0.35 -6.34
CA VAL A 360 8.00 1.76 -6.05
C VAL A 360 9.13 1.85 -5.03
N PHE A 361 10.23 2.44 -5.42
CA PHE A 361 11.38 2.63 -4.52
C PHE A 361 11.37 4.04 -3.93
N ALA A 362 11.83 4.20 -2.69
CA ALA A 362 12.09 5.49 -2.07
C ALA A 362 13.50 5.55 -1.46
N THR A 363 14.15 6.70 -1.61
CA THR A 363 15.49 6.93 -1.05
C THR A 363 15.73 8.40 -0.76
N ASN A 364 16.38 8.66 0.36
CA ASN A 364 16.87 9.97 0.78
C ASN A 364 18.38 10.15 0.56
N ARG A 365 19.05 9.21 -0.14
CA ARG A 365 20.49 9.28 -0.43
C ARG A 365 20.73 9.60 -1.90
N GLY A 366 21.55 10.60 -2.21
CA GLY A 366 21.94 10.94 -3.59
C GLY A 366 22.97 9.97 -4.19
N ARG A 367 24.15 9.85 -3.58
CA ARG A 367 25.19 8.87 -3.91
C ARG A 367 25.64 8.13 -2.66
N THR A 368 25.68 6.82 -2.74
CA THR A 368 26.17 6.01 -1.62
C THR A 368 26.74 4.69 -2.11
N LYS A 369 27.61 4.10 -1.30
CA LYS A 369 28.17 2.77 -1.53
C LYS A 369 27.03 1.76 -1.52
N ILE A 370 26.97 0.91 -2.55
CA ILE A 370 26.05 -0.22 -2.59
C ILE A 370 26.53 -1.22 -1.54
N ARG A 371 25.64 -1.64 -0.63
CA ARG A 371 26.05 -2.56 0.44
C ARG A 371 26.58 -3.87 -0.16
N ASN A 372 27.62 -4.40 0.46
CA ASN A 372 28.33 -5.61 0.02
C ASN A 372 28.97 -5.51 -1.38
N SER A 373 29.23 -4.29 -1.87
CA SER A 373 30.01 -4.00 -3.08
C SER A 373 31.00 -2.87 -2.79
N ASP A 374 32.07 -2.74 -3.57
CA ASP A 374 32.96 -1.57 -3.54
C ASP A 374 32.51 -0.43 -4.45
N GLU A 375 31.40 -0.63 -5.16
CA GLU A 375 30.83 0.33 -6.08
C GLU A 375 30.00 1.40 -5.36
N VAL A 376 30.13 2.64 -5.81
CA VAL A 376 29.26 3.75 -5.43
C VAL A 376 28.19 3.89 -6.50
N GLY A 377 26.94 3.66 -6.11
CA GLY A 377 25.77 3.83 -6.96
C GLY A 377 25.11 5.18 -6.72
N PHE A 378 24.47 5.73 -7.75
CA PHE A 378 23.45 6.75 -7.53
C PHE A 378 22.31 6.11 -6.76
N TYR A 379 21.76 6.80 -5.77
CA TYR A 379 20.69 6.31 -4.90
C TYR A 379 21.04 5.04 -4.11
N GLY A 380 22.30 4.58 -4.13
CA GLY A 380 22.69 3.29 -3.59
C GLY A 380 22.20 2.09 -4.41
N ILE A 381 21.86 2.31 -5.68
CA ILE A 381 21.30 1.31 -6.60
C ILE A 381 22.32 1.01 -7.72
N PRO A 382 22.44 -0.25 -8.17
CA PRO A 382 23.22 -0.60 -9.37
C PRO A 382 22.76 0.16 -10.62
N SER A 383 23.71 0.58 -11.46
CA SER A 383 23.43 1.43 -12.64
C SER A 383 22.50 0.76 -13.66
N ASP A 384 22.60 -0.56 -13.82
CA ASP A 384 21.75 -1.37 -14.69
C ASP A 384 20.28 -1.40 -14.24
N LEU A 385 20.03 -1.30 -12.93
CA LEU A 385 18.68 -1.20 -12.40
C LEU A 385 18.15 0.24 -12.50
N ILE A 386 18.97 1.26 -12.22
CA ILE A 386 18.55 2.67 -12.32
C ILE A 386 18.07 3.02 -13.73
N ASP A 387 18.74 2.51 -14.77
CA ASP A 387 18.36 2.73 -16.16
C ASP A 387 16.97 2.15 -16.53
N ARG A 388 16.38 1.31 -15.66
CA ARG A 388 15.04 0.75 -15.82
C ARG A 388 13.95 1.55 -15.08
N LEU A 389 14.33 2.44 -14.18
CA LEU A 389 13.41 3.17 -13.30
C LEU A 389 13.07 4.54 -13.89
N LEU A 390 11.81 4.94 -13.73
CA LEU A 390 11.40 6.34 -13.85
C LEU A 390 11.71 7.06 -12.54
N ILE A 391 12.51 8.11 -12.59
CA ILE A 391 12.91 8.84 -11.38
C ILE A 391 11.96 10.02 -11.19
N VAL A 392 11.28 10.07 -10.06
CA VAL A 392 10.45 11.20 -9.65
C VAL A 392 11.23 12.01 -8.61
N PRO A 393 11.85 13.13 -9.01
CA PRO A 393 12.57 13.98 -8.09
C PRO A 393 11.57 14.73 -7.20
N THR A 394 11.97 14.98 -5.97
CA THR A 394 11.21 15.74 -5.00
C THR A 394 12.02 16.94 -4.53
N ARG A 395 11.36 18.05 -4.26
CA ARG A 395 11.98 19.33 -3.89
C ARG A 395 11.73 19.67 -2.43
N PRO A 396 12.62 20.44 -1.78
CA PRO A 396 12.36 20.99 -0.45
C PRO A 396 11.09 21.85 -0.43
N TYR A 397 10.38 21.84 0.69
CA TYR A 397 9.20 22.67 0.89
C TYR A 397 9.60 24.15 1.08
N SER A 398 8.81 25.05 0.50
CA SER A 398 8.84 26.48 0.81
C SER A 398 8.27 26.77 2.20
N GLY A 399 8.54 27.97 2.75
CA GLY A 399 7.98 28.39 4.03
C GLY A 399 6.44 28.40 4.06
N GLU A 400 5.81 28.75 2.94
CA GLU A 400 4.35 28.74 2.79
C GLU A 400 3.79 27.30 2.83
N GLU A 401 4.42 26.38 2.10
CA GLU A 401 4.07 24.96 2.12
C GLU A 401 4.29 24.34 3.51
N MET A 402 5.40 24.66 4.18
CA MET A 402 5.64 24.22 5.56
C MET A 402 4.54 24.73 6.51
N SER A 403 4.12 25.98 6.40
CA SER A 403 3.03 26.54 7.20
C SER A 403 1.72 25.78 6.99
N LEU A 404 1.39 25.41 5.75
CA LEU A 404 0.21 24.63 5.44
C LEU A 404 0.28 23.22 6.05
N ILE A 405 1.44 22.56 5.93
CA ILE A 405 1.66 21.22 6.49
C ILE A 405 1.54 21.24 8.01
N VAL A 406 2.21 22.18 8.68
CA VAL A 406 2.18 22.31 10.14
C VAL A 406 0.77 22.60 10.64
N ARG A 407 0.03 23.49 9.96
CA ARG A 407 -1.38 23.76 10.29
C ARG A 407 -2.25 22.52 10.17
N THR A 408 -2.17 21.83 9.03
CA THR A 408 -2.93 20.59 8.79
C THR A 408 -2.63 19.54 9.86
N ARG A 409 -1.36 19.42 10.25
CA ARG A 409 -0.94 18.49 11.30
C ARG A 409 -1.46 18.90 12.67
N ALA A 410 -1.39 20.18 13.01
CA ALA A 410 -1.89 20.72 14.25
C ALA A 410 -3.40 20.50 14.39
N ASP A 411 -4.18 20.71 13.32
CA ASP A 411 -5.62 20.43 13.30
C ASP A 411 -5.91 18.95 13.54
N ALA A 412 -5.17 18.04 12.89
CA ALA A 412 -5.30 16.59 13.08
C ALA A 412 -4.96 16.13 14.51
N GLU A 413 -3.99 16.77 15.17
CA GLU A 413 -3.60 16.49 16.56
C GLU A 413 -4.41 17.30 17.61
N GLY A 414 -5.35 18.13 17.14
CA GLY A 414 -6.14 19.02 17.99
C GLY A 414 -5.30 20.03 18.78
N VAL A 415 -4.23 20.55 18.16
CA VAL A 415 -3.34 21.58 18.70
C VAL A 415 -3.78 22.94 18.18
N ARG A 416 -4.25 23.83 19.06
CA ARG A 416 -4.61 25.19 18.68
C ARG A 416 -3.35 26.08 18.64
N LEU A 417 -2.95 26.53 17.45
CA LEU A 417 -1.79 27.39 17.26
C LEU A 417 -2.19 28.86 17.12
N HIS A 418 -1.55 29.75 17.88
CA HIS A 418 -1.62 31.19 17.59
C HIS A 418 -0.81 31.51 16.30
N PRO A 419 -1.22 32.48 15.46
CA PRO A 419 -0.50 32.80 14.22
C PRO A 419 0.99 33.12 14.40
N GLY A 420 1.34 33.76 15.52
CA GLY A 420 2.74 34.02 15.88
C GLY A 420 3.53 32.73 16.17
N ALA A 421 2.91 31.75 16.84
CA ALA A 421 3.54 30.47 17.12
C ALA A 421 3.76 29.66 15.84
N LEU A 422 2.78 29.67 14.93
CA LEU A 422 2.91 29.04 13.61
C LEU A 422 4.07 29.66 12.81
N SER A 423 4.15 30.99 12.77
CA SER A 423 5.24 31.69 12.08
C SER A 423 6.60 31.31 12.66
N ARG A 424 6.70 31.27 14.00
CA ARG A 424 7.92 30.86 14.70
C ARG A 424 8.32 29.41 14.39
N LEU A 425 7.35 28.49 14.35
CA LEU A 425 7.59 27.09 13.98
C LEU A 425 8.07 26.98 12.53
N CYS A 426 7.56 27.79 11.59
CA CYS A 426 8.02 27.78 10.20
C CYS A 426 9.44 28.32 10.04
N GLU A 427 9.79 29.40 10.75
CA GLU A 427 11.17 29.92 10.81
C GLU A 427 12.14 28.85 11.34
N LEU A 428 11.81 28.25 12.50
CA LEU A 428 12.57 27.13 13.06
C LEU A 428 12.65 25.96 12.09
N GLY A 429 11.56 25.71 11.36
CA GLY A 429 11.46 24.71 10.32
C GLY A 429 12.55 24.86 9.30
N GLN A 430 12.70 26.06 8.72
CA GLN A 430 13.71 26.38 7.71
C GLN A 430 15.15 26.16 8.19
N ASP A 431 15.44 26.49 9.45
CA ASP A 431 16.78 26.33 10.03
C ASP A 431 17.10 24.87 10.40
N THR A 432 16.07 24.12 10.83
CA THR A 432 16.20 22.77 11.40
C THR A 432 15.65 21.69 10.47
N SER A 433 14.47 21.13 10.74
CA SER A 433 13.77 20.15 9.90
C SER A 433 12.26 20.20 10.12
N LEU A 434 11.47 19.83 9.11
CA LEU A 434 10.00 19.71 9.21
C LEU A 434 9.62 18.66 10.27
N ARG A 435 10.38 17.57 10.35
CA ARG A 435 10.18 16.50 11.35
C ARG A 435 10.31 17.04 12.77
N TYR A 436 11.35 17.83 13.04
CA TYR A 436 11.58 18.42 14.35
C TYR A 436 10.41 19.32 14.77
N ILE A 437 9.99 20.25 13.92
CA ILE A 437 8.90 21.18 14.27
C ILE A 437 7.54 20.47 14.43
N MET A 438 7.29 19.39 13.68
CA MET A 438 6.10 18.54 13.90
C MET A 438 6.15 17.86 15.27
N GLN A 439 7.34 17.36 15.68
CA GLN A 439 7.52 16.74 16.99
C GLN A 439 7.37 17.74 18.15
N LEU A 440 7.60 19.04 17.91
CA LEU A 440 7.38 20.09 18.92
C LEU A 440 5.90 20.43 19.17
N LEU A 441 4.97 20.07 18.28
CA LEU A 441 3.55 20.44 18.42
C LEU A 441 2.93 19.90 19.72
N THR A 442 3.15 18.61 20.00
CA THR A 442 2.61 17.96 21.20
C THR A 442 3.25 18.50 22.49
N PRO A 443 4.58 18.59 22.63
CA PRO A 443 5.22 19.25 23.77
C PRO A 443 4.77 20.71 23.97
N ALA A 444 4.64 21.49 22.89
CA ALA A 444 4.21 22.88 22.98
C ALA A 444 2.75 23.01 23.46
N LYS A 445 1.87 22.08 23.06
CA LYS A 445 0.50 21.98 23.60
C LYS A 445 0.50 21.68 25.10
N LEU A 446 1.38 20.80 25.56
CA LEU A 446 1.49 20.48 26.99
C LEU A 446 2.00 21.68 27.80
N LEU A 447 3.01 22.40 27.31
CA LEU A 447 3.49 23.64 27.96
C LEU A 447 2.42 24.72 28.02
N ALA A 448 1.66 24.92 26.92
CA ALA A 448 0.54 25.85 26.90
C ALA A 448 -0.48 25.49 27.99
N HIS A 449 -0.84 24.22 28.11
CA HIS A 449 -1.76 23.74 29.16
C HIS A 449 -1.21 23.92 30.58
N ILE A 450 0.08 23.65 30.82
CA ILE A 450 0.73 23.90 32.12
C ILE A 450 0.69 25.40 32.45
N GLY A 451 0.88 26.26 31.45
CA GLY A 451 0.73 27.71 31.54
C GLY A 451 -0.72 28.20 31.62
N GLY A 452 -1.72 27.31 31.68
CA GLY A 452 -3.14 27.66 31.76
C GLY A 452 -3.75 28.21 30.47
N ARG A 453 -3.09 28.02 29.32
CA ARG A 453 -3.55 28.43 27.99
C ARG A 453 -4.11 27.25 27.20
N GLU A 454 -5.12 27.50 26.39
CA GLU A 454 -5.67 26.51 25.44
C GLU A 454 -4.96 26.54 24.07
N SER A 455 -4.34 27.67 23.73
CA SER A 455 -3.61 27.87 22.47
C SER A 455 -2.13 28.01 22.72
N VAL A 456 -1.33 27.36 21.88
CA VAL A 456 0.13 27.45 21.86
C VAL A 456 0.55 28.82 21.34
N GLU A 457 1.39 29.50 22.11
CA GLU A 457 1.98 30.79 21.79
C GLU A 457 3.49 30.67 21.53
N VAL A 458 4.11 31.78 21.09
CA VAL A 458 5.55 31.83 20.77
C VAL A 458 6.42 31.45 21.98
N VAL A 459 5.97 31.77 23.19
CA VAL A 459 6.68 31.44 24.44
C VAL A 459 6.81 29.93 24.62
N ASP A 460 5.72 29.19 24.39
CA ASP A 460 5.71 27.72 24.52
C ASP A 460 6.65 27.06 23.51
N VAL A 461 6.66 27.57 22.27
CA VAL A 461 7.56 27.08 21.20
C VAL A 461 9.01 27.33 21.56
N ASN A 462 9.35 28.53 22.04
CA ASN A 462 10.72 28.86 22.41
C ASN A 462 11.22 28.06 23.63
N GLU A 463 10.35 27.80 24.61
CA GLU A 463 10.68 26.93 25.73
C GLU A 463 10.90 25.48 25.27
N CYS A 464 10.06 24.98 24.36
CA CYS A 464 10.27 23.67 23.72
C CYS A 464 11.63 23.55 23.03
N VAL A 465 12.07 24.58 22.31
CA VAL A 465 13.39 24.58 21.63
C VAL A 465 14.54 24.52 22.62
N GLN A 466 14.39 25.09 23.82
CA GLN A 466 15.41 24.99 24.87
C GLN A 466 15.48 23.58 25.48
N LEU A 467 14.33 22.90 25.60
CA LEU A 467 14.23 21.57 26.20
C LEU A 467 14.59 20.44 25.21
N PHE A 468 14.20 20.59 23.94
CA PHE A 468 14.36 19.57 22.91
C PHE A 468 15.28 20.08 21.82
N MET A 469 16.53 19.64 21.83
CA MET A 469 17.52 20.04 20.81
C MET A 469 17.29 19.31 19.48
N ASP A 470 17.46 20.01 18.37
CA ASP A 470 17.51 19.40 17.04
C ASP A 470 18.85 18.66 16.80
N SER A 471 18.90 17.85 15.74
CA SER A 471 20.07 17.01 15.41
C SER A 471 21.32 17.83 15.10
N LYS A 472 21.21 18.99 14.45
CA LYS A 472 22.37 19.83 14.10
C LYS A 472 22.95 20.45 15.37
N THR A 473 22.10 21.02 16.21
CA THR A 473 22.52 21.60 17.50
C THR A 473 23.15 20.55 18.40
N SER A 474 22.54 19.37 18.52
CA SER A 474 23.08 18.25 19.30
C SER A 474 24.46 17.81 18.80
N THR A 475 24.63 17.68 17.48
CA THR A 475 25.90 17.27 16.87
C THR A 475 27.00 18.31 17.11
N ASN A 476 26.67 19.60 17.00
CA ASN A 476 27.63 20.68 17.24
C ASN A 476 28.09 20.74 18.70
N LEU A 477 27.18 20.55 19.65
CA LEU A 477 27.50 20.46 21.09
C LEU A 477 28.42 19.28 21.41
N LEU A 478 28.21 18.12 20.76
CA LEU A 478 29.09 16.96 20.91
C LEU A 478 30.47 17.21 20.31
N LYS A 479 30.56 17.93 19.19
CA LYS A 479 31.85 18.30 18.58
C LYS A 479 32.63 19.28 19.45
N SER A 480 31.98 20.32 19.98
CA SER A 480 32.63 21.32 20.84
C SER A 480 33.09 20.72 22.18
N SER A 481 32.25 19.92 22.83
CA SER A 481 32.61 19.26 24.10
C SER A 481 33.71 18.20 23.95
N ARG A 482 33.90 17.63 22.75
CA ARG A 482 35.03 16.75 22.45
C ARG A 482 36.34 17.53 22.29
N LEU A 483 36.30 18.68 21.62
CA LEU A 483 37.47 19.55 21.43
C LEU A 483 37.98 20.13 22.75
N GLU A 484 37.08 20.48 23.68
CA GLU A 484 37.46 20.94 25.02
C GLU A 484 38.19 19.85 25.83
N ARG A 485 37.73 18.59 25.73
CA ARG A 485 38.41 17.45 26.39
C ARG A 485 39.74 17.09 25.75
N GLU A 486 39.91 17.25 24.45
CA GLU A 486 41.18 17.01 23.77
C GLU A 486 42.19 18.15 24.05
N GLY A 487 41.74 19.40 24.18
CA GLY A 487 42.57 20.54 24.58
C GLY A 487 43.07 20.50 26.04
N ASP A 488 42.26 19.99 26.96
CA ASP A 488 42.67 19.82 28.37
C ASP A 488 43.74 18.71 28.56
N VAL A 489 43.79 17.73 27.66
CA VAL A 489 44.79 16.64 27.69
C VAL A 489 46.15 17.12 27.15
N GLU A 490 46.18 18.05 26.19
CA GLU A 490 47.44 18.64 25.69
C GLU A 490 48.04 19.68 26.66
N MET A 491 47.22 20.32 27.49
CA MET A 491 47.67 21.30 28.50
C MET A 491 48.10 20.66 29.82
N SER A 492 47.98 19.35 29.97
CA SER A 492 48.38 18.58 31.16
C SER A 492 49.48 17.53 30.89
N GLY A 493 50.16 17.64 29.74
CA GLY A 493 51.32 16.82 29.34
C GLY A 493 52.67 17.45 29.67
#